data_AF-A0A5J4TAH3-F1
#
_entry.id   AF-A0A5J4TAH3-F1
#
_cell.length_a   1.000
_cell.length_b   1.000
_cell.length_c   1.000
_cell.angle_alpha   90.00
_cell.angle_beta   90.00
_cell.angle_gamma   90.00
#
_symmetry.space_group_name_H-M   'P 1'
#
loop_
_entity.id
_entity.type
_entity.pdbx_description
1 polymer ?
#
loop_
_entity_poly.entity_id
_entity_poly.type
_entity_poly.pdbx_seq_one_letter_code
_entity_poly.pdbx_strand_id
1 'polypeptide(L)'
;MFVLAGCHSLSTVGDPLERAAFEATGCKQQHTITILHRFIFDPQLARSSTIVKISVGSERNDSGQSGMYYMALCKGSPEAILPLLAKHGSRVIALSYKKMHSGTLSELVSQPRKSVEKDLIFAGFLVLSCPLRSEAKRTVRRLQ
;
A
#
# COMPACT_ATOMS: atom_id res chain seq x y z
N MET A 1 -6.85 2.10 -2.57
CA MET A 1 -6.35 3.10 -3.54
C MET A 1 -5.22 3.95 -2.97
N PHE A 2 -5.44 4.79 -1.94
CA PHE A 2 -4.38 5.60 -1.32
C PHE A 2 -3.21 4.77 -0.76
N VAL A 3 -3.48 3.56 -0.26
CA VAL A 3 -2.44 2.63 0.23
C VAL A 3 -1.45 2.27 -0.88
N LEU A 4 -1.92 2.02 -2.11
CA LEU A 4 -1.04 1.70 -3.24
C LEU A 4 -0.22 2.91 -3.69
N ALA A 5 -0.80 4.11 -3.70
CA ALA A 5 -0.08 5.31 -4.10
C ALA A 5 0.94 5.79 -3.04
N GLY A 6 0.61 5.66 -1.75
CA GLY A 6 1.43 6.18 -0.65
C GLY A 6 2.42 5.18 -0.03
N CYS A 7 2.17 3.87 -0.09
CA CYS A 7 3.16 2.87 0.34
C CYS A 7 4.21 2.56 -0.74
N HIS A 8 4.10 3.15 -1.92
CA HIS A 8 5.00 2.87 -3.03
C HIS A 8 6.25 3.72 -2.95
N SER A 9 7.42 3.14 -3.27
CA SER A 9 8.70 3.87 -3.41
C SER A 9 8.74 4.68 -4.71
N LEU A 10 7.63 5.36 -5.03
CA LEU A 10 7.36 6.00 -6.31
C LEU A 10 8.04 7.37 -6.40
N SER A 11 9.35 7.43 -6.14
CA SER A 11 10.17 8.54 -6.61
C SER A 11 11.01 8.16 -7.82
N THR A 12 11.46 6.90 -7.97
CA THR A 12 12.23 6.49 -9.17
C THR A 12 12.42 4.97 -9.35
N VAL A 13 12.32 4.13 -8.30
CA VAL A 13 12.60 2.69 -8.36
C VAL A 13 11.62 1.92 -7.45
N GLY A 14 10.37 1.77 -7.89
CA GLY A 14 9.39 0.92 -7.22
C GLY A 14 9.36 -0.48 -7.84
N ASP A 15 8.85 -1.48 -7.10
CA ASP A 15 8.60 -2.81 -7.65
C ASP A 15 7.73 -2.70 -8.93
N PRO A 16 8.14 -3.27 -10.09
CA PRO A 16 7.39 -3.18 -11.34
C PRO A 16 5.93 -3.65 -11.21
N LEU A 17 5.71 -4.57 -10.27
CA LEU A 17 4.42 -5.16 -9.97
C LEU A 17 3.46 -4.18 -9.27
N GLU A 18 3.98 -3.34 -8.39
CA GLU A 18 3.18 -2.31 -7.71
C GLU A 18 2.88 -1.14 -8.65
N ARG A 19 3.80 -0.81 -9.55
CA ARG A 19 3.56 0.17 -10.61
C ARG A 19 2.44 -0.30 -11.55
N ALA A 20 2.52 -1.56 -12.01
CA ALA A 20 1.47 -2.15 -12.84
C ALA A 20 0.12 -2.19 -12.12
N ALA A 21 0.10 -2.50 -10.82
CA ALA A 21 -1.11 -2.46 -10.01
C ALA A 21 -1.70 -1.04 -9.91
N PHE A 22 -0.87 -0.01 -9.77
CA PHE A 22 -1.34 1.38 -9.75
C PHE A 22 -1.89 1.81 -11.11
N GLU A 23 -1.17 1.53 -12.20
CA GLU A 23 -1.63 1.84 -13.57
C GLU A 23 -2.95 1.12 -13.90
N ALA A 24 -3.12 -0.13 -13.46
CA ALA A 24 -4.35 -0.90 -13.66
C ALA A 24 -5.57 -0.30 -12.94
N THR A 25 -5.39 0.50 -11.89
CA THR A 25 -6.51 1.15 -11.20
C THR A 25 -7.10 2.35 -11.97
N GLY A 26 -6.46 2.84 -13.04
CA GLY A 26 -7.03 3.86 -13.93
C GLY A 26 -7.32 5.23 -13.28
N CYS A 27 -6.74 5.49 -12.11
CA CYS A 27 -7.10 6.64 -11.29
C CYS A 27 -6.38 7.92 -11.76
N LYS A 28 -7.14 8.99 -12.06
CA LYS A 28 -6.59 10.34 -12.24
C LYS A 28 -6.24 10.92 -10.86
N GLN A 29 -5.01 11.40 -10.65
CA GLN A 29 -4.57 11.94 -9.36
C GLN A 29 -5.26 13.27 -9.04
N GLN A 30 -6.40 13.22 -8.34
CA GLN A 30 -7.06 14.42 -7.77
C GLN A 30 -6.50 14.81 -6.39
N HIS A 31 -5.59 14.00 -5.84
CA HIS A 31 -5.02 14.18 -4.52
C HIS A 31 -3.50 14.20 -4.59
N THR A 32 -2.88 15.19 -3.97
CA THR A 32 -1.43 15.24 -3.76
C THR A 32 -1.08 14.45 -2.51
N ILE A 33 -0.24 13.43 -2.65
CA ILE A 33 0.20 12.58 -1.55
C ILE A 33 1.66 12.91 -1.25
N THR A 34 1.96 13.32 -0.03
CA THR A 34 3.32 13.57 0.45
C THR A 34 3.69 12.52 1.49
N ILE A 35 4.81 11.83 1.29
CA ILE A 35 5.32 10.85 2.25
C ILE A 35 6.04 11.60 3.37
N LEU A 36 5.60 11.39 4.62
CA LEU A 36 6.22 12.01 5.80
C LEU A 36 7.25 11.10 6.45
N HIS A 37 6.90 9.82 6.61
CA HIS A 37 7.78 8.83 7.24
C HIS A 37 7.50 7.44 6.69
N ARG A 38 8.54 6.64 6.49
CA ARG A 38 8.43 5.29 5.94
C ARG A 38 9.13 4.28 6.84
N PHE A 39 8.36 3.29 7.29
CA PHE A 39 8.89 2.10 7.93
C PHE A 39 9.16 1.04 6.86
N ILE A 40 10.45 0.69 6.72
CA ILE A 40 10.92 -0.30 5.76
C ILE A 40 10.27 -1.66 6.07
N PHE A 41 10.15 -2.48 5.03
CA PHE A 41 9.72 -3.86 5.16
C PHE A 41 10.55 -4.59 6.22
N ASP A 42 9.85 -5.15 7.21
CA ASP A 42 10.45 -5.98 8.23
C ASP A 42 10.12 -7.44 7.93
N PRO A 43 11.13 -8.30 7.71
CA PRO A 43 10.91 -9.69 7.37
C PRO A 43 10.27 -10.49 8.51
N GLN A 44 10.41 -10.07 9.78
CA GLN A 44 9.79 -10.75 10.92
C GLN A 44 8.27 -10.48 10.96
N LEU A 45 7.88 -9.26 10.60
CA LEU A 45 6.47 -8.85 10.58
C LEU A 45 5.79 -9.06 9.22
N ALA A 46 6.57 -9.41 8.19
CA ALA A 46 6.16 -9.54 6.80
C ALA A 46 5.34 -8.35 6.27
N ARG A 47 5.64 -7.13 6.74
CA ARG A 47 4.89 -5.91 6.39
C ARG A 47 5.74 -4.64 6.40
N SER A 48 5.22 -3.61 5.75
CA SER A 48 5.78 -2.26 5.71
C SER A 48 4.66 -1.24 5.94
N SER A 49 5.01 -0.06 6.45
CA SER A 49 4.04 1.01 6.70
C SER A 49 4.60 2.38 6.36
N THR A 50 3.74 3.28 5.90
CA THR A 50 4.10 4.65 5.51
C THR A 50 3.10 5.63 6.08
N ILE A 51 3.58 6.71 6.66
CA ILE A 51 2.77 7.86 7.06
C ILE A 51 2.76 8.85 5.91
N VAL A 52 1.56 9.19 5.44
CA VAL A 52 1.35 10.13 4.34
C VAL A 52 0.46 11.29 4.76
N LYS A 53 0.76 12.45 4.20
CA LYS A 53 -0.11 13.61 4.17
C LYS A 53 -0.84 13.60 2.83
N ILE A 54 -2.16 13.72 2.86
CA ILE A 54 -2.98 13.78 1.65
C ILE A 54 -3.63 15.17 1.62
N SER A 55 -3.35 15.89 0.54
CA SER A 55 -3.96 17.18 0.22
C SER A 55 -4.94 16.97 -0.91
N VAL A 56 -6.21 17.29 -0.70
CA VAL A 56 -7.21 17.28 -1.76
C VAL A 56 -7.02 18.55 -2.60
N GLY A 57 -6.69 18.37 -3.89
CA GLY A 57 -6.70 19.47 -4.84
C GLY A 57 -8.15 19.88 -5.05
N SER A 58 -8.53 21.03 -4.48
CA SER A 58 -9.87 21.59 -4.68
C SER A 58 -9.97 22.10 -6.11
N GLU A 59 -10.72 21.41 -6.98
CA GLU A 59 -11.61 22.19 -7.84
C GLU A 59 -12.65 22.80 -6.91
N ARG A 60 -12.66 24.13 -6.89
CA ARG A 60 -13.43 24.98 -5.98
C ARG A 60 -14.87 24.48 -5.79
N ASN A 61 -15.12 23.79 -4.69
CA ASN A 61 -16.47 23.75 -4.11
C ASN A 61 -16.59 24.91 -3.11
N ASP A 62 -17.77 25.51 -3.13
CA ASP A 62 -18.22 26.81 -2.57
C ASP A 62 -18.07 26.98 -1.03
N SER A 63 -17.29 26.13 -0.39
CA SER A 63 -17.09 26.08 1.07
C SER A 63 -15.62 26.18 1.52
N GLY A 64 -14.68 26.39 0.60
CA GLY A 64 -13.35 26.96 0.88
C GLY A 64 -12.37 26.14 1.75
N GLN A 65 -12.74 24.95 2.23
CA GLN A 65 -11.84 24.14 3.06
C GLN A 65 -10.99 23.19 2.22
N SER A 66 -9.70 23.52 2.07
CA SER A 66 -8.68 22.57 1.63
C SER A 66 -8.49 21.53 2.73
N GLY A 67 -9.15 20.37 2.58
CA GLY A 67 -9.03 19.27 3.53
C GLY A 67 -7.65 18.63 3.45
N MET A 68 -6.79 18.90 4.43
CA MET A 68 -5.55 18.16 4.65
C MET A 68 -5.80 17.10 5.72
N TYR A 69 -5.45 15.84 5.43
CA TYR A 69 -5.54 14.76 6.40
C TYR A 69 -4.32 13.84 6.36
N TYR A 70 -4.03 13.24 7.51
CA TYR A 70 -2.91 12.32 7.69
C TYR A 70 -3.42 10.88 7.73
N MET A 71 -2.71 9.99 7.06
CA MET A 71 -3.02 8.56 7.07
C MET A 71 -1.75 7.75 7.25
N ALA A 72 -1.84 6.72 8.08
CA ALA A 72 -0.90 5.61 8.08
C ALA A 72 -1.41 4.57 7.08
N LEU A 73 -0.54 4.11 6.20
CA LEU A 73 -0.82 3.10 5.19
C LEU A 73 0.06 1.89 5.49
N CYS A 74 -0.49 0.69 5.40
CA CYS A 74 0.23 -0.55 5.68
C CYS A 74 -0.01 -1.56 4.56
N LYS A 75 1.05 -2.24 4.13
CA LYS A 75 1.01 -3.35 3.18
C LYS A 75 1.83 -4.52 3.72
N GLY A 76 1.31 -5.73 3.60
CA GLY A 76 1.99 -6.93 4.11
C GLY A 76 1.46 -8.23 3.54
N SER A 77 2.06 -9.35 3.95
CA SER A 77 1.58 -10.68 3.58
C SER A 77 0.14 -10.87 4.08
N PRO A 78 -0.68 -11.68 3.38
CA PRO A 78 -2.00 -12.02 3.85
C PRO A 78 -1.91 -12.76 5.17
N GLU A 79 -0.93 -13.62 5.43
CA GLU A 79 -0.79 -14.27 6.75
C GLU A 79 -0.61 -13.29 7.91
N ALA A 80 0.06 -12.16 7.67
CA ALA A 80 0.24 -11.11 8.67
C ALA A 80 -1.01 -10.24 8.90
N ILE A 81 -2.03 -10.30 8.03
CA ILE A 81 -3.23 -9.43 8.08
C ILE A 81 -4.55 -10.25 8.09
N LEU A 82 -4.67 -11.28 7.25
CA LEU A 82 -5.73 -12.28 7.21
C LEU A 82 -5.28 -13.64 6.57
N PRO A 83 -5.18 -14.75 7.35
CA PRO A 83 -4.58 -16.02 6.89
C PRO A 83 -5.40 -16.87 5.89
N LEU A 84 -6.53 -16.38 5.38
CA LEU A 84 -7.54 -17.22 4.72
C LEU A 84 -7.38 -17.42 3.19
N LEU A 85 -6.40 -16.80 2.52
CA LEU A 85 -6.38 -16.73 1.04
C LEU A 85 -5.20 -17.41 0.33
N ALA A 86 -4.30 -18.08 1.05
CA ALA A 86 -3.08 -18.67 0.48
C ALA A 86 -3.26 -20.04 -0.21
N LYS A 87 -4.38 -20.29 -0.91
CA LYS A 87 -4.65 -21.61 -1.55
C LYS A 87 -4.43 -21.69 -3.06
N HIS A 88 -4.13 -20.58 -3.73
CA HIS A 88 -3.73 -20.57 -5.12
C HIS A 88 -2.40 -19.83 -5.22
N GLY A 89 -1.47 -20.30 -6.06
CA GLY A 89 -0.09 -19.76 -6.22
C GLY A 89 0.00 -18.33 -6.79
N SER A 90 -0.94 -17.47 -6.42
CA SER A 90 -0.97 -16.04 -6.69
C SER A 90 -0.32 -15.30 -5.53
N ARG A 91 0.45 -14.25 -5.85
CA ARG A 91 1.10 -13.43 -4.83
C ARG A 91 0.06 -12.41 -4.33
N VAL A 92 -0.47 -12.64 -3.12
CA VAL A 92 -1.45 -11.75 -2.49
C VAL A 92 -0.74 -10.81 -1.53
N ILE A 93 -1.12 -9.53 -1.51
CA ILE A 93 -0.68 -8.52 -0.56
C ILE A 93 -1.92 -7.90 0.08
N ALA A 94 -1.99 -7.90 1.41
CA ALA A 94 -3.08 -7.26 2.13
C ALA A 94 -2.76 -5.78 2.36
N LEU A 95 -3.74 -4.93 2.09
CA LEU A 95 -3.64 -3.48 2.20
C LEU A 95 -4.53 -3.00 3.34
N SER A 96 -3.97 -2.17 4.22
CA SER A 96 -4.69 -1.59 5.34
C SER A 96 -4.32 -0.11 5.51
N TYR A 97 -5.18 0.66 6.14
CA TYR A 97 -4.90 2.07 6.46
C TYR A 97 -5.45 2.45 7.82
N LYS A 98 -4.97 3.56 8.36
CA LYS A 98 -5.47 4.18 9.57
C LYS A 98 -5.47 5.68 9.41
N LYS A 99 -6.60 6.31 9.69
CA LYS A 99 -6.70 7.78 9.73
C LYS A 99 -6.03 8.26 11.00
N MET A 100 -5.17 9.26 10.88
CA MET A 100 -4.47 9.86 12.01
C MET A 100 -5.07 11.22 12.30
N HIS A 101 -5.18 11.56 13.58
CA HIS A 101 -5.64 12.88 14.00
C HIS A 101 -4.63 13.95 13.59
N SER A 102 -5.12 15.16 13.33
CA SER A 102 -4.27 16.29 12.97
C SER A 102 -3.40 16.66 14.18
N GLY A 103 -2.11 16.38 14.10
CA GLY A 103 -1.10 16.72 15.10
C GLY A 103 0.10 17.41 14.43
N THR A 104 1.08 17.83 15.23
CA THR A 104 2.31 18.41 14.69
C THR A 104 3.07 17.36 13.88
N LEU A 105 3.66 17.75 12.73
CA LEU A 105 4.42 16.82 11.87
C LEU A 105 5.48 16.02 12.64
N SER A 106 6.15 16.67 13.60
CA SER A 106 7.15 16.03 14.47
C SER A 106 6.56 14.89 15.29
N GLU A 107 5.35 15.05 15.81
CA GLU A 107 4.66 14.03 16.61
C GLU A 107 4.27 12.82 15.76
N LEU A 108 3.79 13.06 14.53
CA LEU A 108 3.44 12.00 13.58
C LEU A 108 4.66 11.18 13.17
N VAL A 109 5.80 11.84 12.90
CA VAL A 109 7.05 11.18 12.50
C VAL A 109 7.70 10.44 13.67
N SER A 110 7.60 10.96 14.89
CA SER A 110 8.19 10.36 16.09
C SER A 110 7.40 9.16 16.64
N GLN A 111 6.24 8.83 16.06
CA GLN A 111 5.45 7.69 16.55
C GLN A 111 6.19 6.37 16.34
N PRO A 112 6.23 5.50 17.37
CA PRO A 112 6.84 4.18 17.23
C PRO A 112 6.01 3.34 16.26
N ARG A 113 6.70 2.47 15.49
CA ARG A 113 6.09 1.56 14.51
C ARG A 113 4.86 0.81 15.05
N LYS A 114 4.96 0.29 16.28
CA LYS A 114 3.86 -0.42 16.95
C LYS A 114 2.57 0.42 17.10
N SER A 115 2.69 1.73 17.27
CA SER A 115 1.54 2.65 17.39
C SER A 115 0.92 2.99 16.02
N VAL A 116 1.75 2.99 14.98
CA VAL A 116 1.31 3.24 13.60
C VAL A 116 0.58 2.01 13.05
N GLU A 117 1.07 0.80 13.38
CA GLU A 117 0.54 -0.47 12.90
C GLU A 117 -0.59 -1.07 13.76
N LYS A 118 -1.05 -0.40 14.84
CA LYS A 118 -2.22 -0.84 15.63
C LYS A 118 -3.54 -0.30 15.05
N ASP A 119 -4.63 -1.03 15.25
CA ASP A 119 -6.00 -0.63 14.88
C ASP A 119 -6.13 -0.23 13.40
N LEU A 120 -5.45 -0.98 12.53
CA LEU A 120 -5.51 -0.78 11.08
C LEU A 120 -6.87 -1.23 10.53
N ILE A 121 -7.42 -0.41 9.65
CA ILE A 121 -8.65 -0.73 8.90
C ILE A 121 -8.25 -1.45 7.62
N PHE A 122 -8.80 -2.65 7.44
CA PHE A 122 -8.58 -3.43 6.23
C PHE A 122 -9.18 -2.72 5.01
N ALA A 123 -8.37 -2.54 3.97
CA ALA A 123 -8.75 -1.81 2.76
C ALA A 123 -9.05 -2.74 1.58
N GLY A 124 -8.41 -3.91 1.53
CA GLY A 124 -8.53 -4.86 0.43
C GLY A 124 -7.27 -5.69 0.21
N PHE A 125 -7.32 -6.55 -0.80
CA PHE A 125 -6.19 -7.35 -1.25
C PHE A 125 -5.72 -6.88 -2.63
N LEU A 126 -4.41 -6.87 -2.82
CA LEU A 126 -3.78 -6.82 -4.13
C LEU A 126 -3.38 -8.25 -4.50
N VAL A 127 -4.07 -8.83 -5.49
CA VAL A 127 -3.76 -10.16 -6.02
C VAL A 127 -2.95 -10.01 -7.30
N LEU A 128 -1.74 -10.54 -7.28
CA LEU A 128 -0.79 -10.44 -8.38
C LEU A 128 -0.64 -11.82 -9.00
N SER A 129 -1.27 -11.98 -10.15
CA SER A 129 -1.18 -13.18 -10.97
C SER A 129 0.05 -13.05 -11.87
N CYS A 130 1.09 -13.85 -11.62
CA CYS A 130 2.17 -14.01 -12.60
C CYS A 130 1.75 -15.15 -13.55
N PRO A 131 1.28 -14.87 -14.78
CA PRO A 131 0.99 -15.93 -15.73
C PRO A 131 2.30 -16.69 -16.03
N LEU A 132 2.34 -17.96 -15.64
CA LEU A 132 3.42 -18.86 -16.01
C LEU A 132 3.51 -18.92 -17.55
N ARG A 133 4.73 -18.83 -18.10
CA ARG A 133 4.97 -19.10 -19.53
C ARG A 133 4.33 -20.45 -19.88
N SER A 134 3.55 -20.49 -20.95
CA SER A 134 2.80 -21.68 -21.40
C SER A 134 3.69 -22.92 -21.54
N GLU A 135 4.93 -22.74 -22.01
CA GLU A 135 5.91 -23.81 -22.18
C GLU A 135 6.51 -24.34 -20.87
N ALA A 136 6.43 -23.60 -19.77
CA ALA A 136 7.06 -24.00 -18.50
C ALA A 136 6.45 -25.31 -17.95
N LYS A 137 5.13 -25.48 -18.07
CA LYS A 137 4.45 -26.72 -17.66
C LYS A 137 4.83 -27.92 -18.52
N ARG A 138 5.20 -27.68 -19.79
CA ARG A 138 5.58 -28.74 -20.74
C ARG A 138 7.02 -29.19 -20.50
N THR A 139 7.92 -28.27 -20.19
CA THR A 139 9.33 -28.58 -19.88
C THR A 139 9.49 -29.32 -18.57
N VAL A 140 8.78 -28.93 -17.50
CA VAL A 140 8.86 -29.62 -16.20
C VAL A 140 8.41 -31.08 -16.29
N ARG A 141 7.35 -31.37 -17.07
CA ARG A 141 6.87 -32.74 -17.30
C ARG A 141 7.79 -33.62 -18.15
N ARG A 142 8.77 -33.03 -18.87
CA ARG A 142 9.74 -33.77 -19.67
C ARG A 142 11.03 -34.11 -18.91
N LEU A 143 11.21 -33.56 -17.71
CA LEU A 143 12.37 -33.76 -16.85
C LEU A 143 12.08 -34.67 -15.64
N GLN A 144 10.85 -35.20 -15.55
CA GLN A 144 10.44 -36.27 -14.63
C GLN A 144 10.34 -37.58 -15.41
#